data_AF-A0A455VDN6-F1
#
_entry.id   AF-A0A455VDN6-F1
#
_cell.length_a   1.000
_cell.length_b   1.000
_cell.length_c   1.000
_cell.angle_alpha   90.00
_cell.angle_beta   90.00
_cell.angle_gamma   90.00
#
_symmetry.space_group_name_H-M   'P 1'
#
loop_
_entity.id
_entity.type
_entity.pdbx_description
1 polymer ?
#
loop_
_entity_poly.entity_id
_entity_poly.type
_entity_poly.pdbx_seq_one_letter_code
_entity_poly.pdbx_strand_id
1 'polypeptide(L)'
;MNTRYEADVVAWAQEQAALLRAGRFSEIDIANIAEEIEDVGKSEKRELASRMAVLLAHLLKWKFQTGRRGSSWQRTIKEQRKALALHIKGTPSLKTTLSDRDWIAVVWADAVSSAAQETQLDVFPEDCIWEMGQILSQEFYPE
;
A
#
# COMPACT_ATOMS: atom_id res chain seq x y z
N MET A 1 -17.69 -20.49 13.69
CA MET A 1 -16.22 -20.35 13.74
C MET A 1 -15.62 -21.74 13.66
N ASN A 2 -14.84 -22.01 12.61
CA ASN A 2 -14.24 -23.30 12.33
C ASN A 2 -12.86 -23.34 12.99
N THR A 3 -12.64 -24.26 13.94
CA THR A 3 -11.42 -24.31 14.76
C THR A 3 -10.13 -24.38 13.94
N ARG A 4 -10.18 -24.95 12.73
CA ARG A 4 -9.00 -25.07 11.84
C ARG A 4 -8.65 -23.75 11.15
N TYR A 5 -9.66 -22.93 10.82
CA TYR A 5 -9.45 -21.60 10.23
C TYR A 5 -8.67 -20.69 11.18
N GLU A 6 -9.08 -20.65 12.45
CA GLU A 6 -8.45 -19.82 13.48
C GLU A 6 -7.05 -20.31 13.88
N ALA A 7 -6.80 -21.62 13.80
CA ALA A 7 -5.54 -22.22 14.22
C ALA A 7 -4.47 -22.24 13.12
N ASP A 8 -4.85 -22.46 11.86
CA ASP A 8 -3.93 -22.54 10.72
C ASP A 8 -4.64 -22.17 9.41
N VAL A 9 -4.69 -20.86 9.14
CA VAL A 9 -5.33 -20.29 7.95
C VAL A 9 -4.72 -20.82 6.65
N VAL A 10 -3.43 -21.15 6.64
CA VAL A 10 -2.74 -21.65 5.43
C VAL A 10 -3.19 -23.07 5.13
N ALA A 11 -3.19 -23.96 6.13
CA ALA A 11 -3.67 -25.32 5.95
C ALA A 11 -5.17 -25.35 5.61
N TRP A 12 -5.97 -24.51 6.25
CA TRP A 12 -7.39 -24.36 5.93
C TRP A 12 -7.59 -23.89 4.48
N ALA A 13 -6.88 -22.86 4.02
CA ALA A 13 -7.03 -22.33 2.66
C ALA A 13 -6.64 -23.36 1.59
N GLN A 14 -5.60 -24.17 1.85
CA GLN A 14 -5.22 -25.27 0.97
C GLN A 14 -6.30 -26.35 0.88
N GLU A 15 -6.92 -26.72 2.01
CA GLU A 15 -8.03 -27.66 2.08
C GLU A 15 -9.25 -27.13 1.32
N GLN A 16 -9.66 -25.89 1.56
CA GLN A 16 -10.78 -25.27 0.86
C GLN A 16 -10.55 -25.21 -0.65
N ALA A 17 -9.34 -24.86 -1.08
CA ALA A 17 -8.98 -24.85 -2.49
C ALA A 17 -9.02 -26.26 -3.12
N ALA A 18 -8.65 -27.30 -2.37
CA ALA A 18 -8.75 -28.69 -2.83
C ALA A 18 -10.22 -29.13 -2.98
N LEU A 19 -11.07 -28.81 -2.00
CA LEU A 19 -12.51 -29.11 -2.05
C LEU A 19 -13.20 -28.40 -3.22
N LEU A 20 -12.90 -27.12 -3.44
CA LEU A 20 -13.38 -26.34 -4.58
C LEU A 20 -13.00 -26.98 -5.92
N ARG A 21 -11.72 -27.35 -6.10
CA ARG A 21 -11.25 -28.00 -7.34
C ARG A 21 -11.88 -29.38 -7.56
N ALA A 22 -12.20 -30.10 -6.48
CA ALA A 22 -12.87 -31.39 -6.53
C ALA A 22 -14.40 -31.28 -6.73
N GLY A 23 -14.97 -30.08 -6.78
CA GLY A 23 -16.42 -29.86 -6.91
C GLY A 23 -17.23 -30.24 -5.66
N ARG A 24 -16.58 -30.39 -4.50
CA ARG A 24 -17.19 -30.81 -3.23
C ARG A 24 -17.81 -29.60 -2.50
N PHE A 25 -18.71 -28.88 -3.17
CA PHE A 25 -19.26 -27.62 -2.69
C PHE A 25 -20.09 -27.73 -1.40
N SER A 26 -20.59 -28.92 -1.05
CA SER A 26 -21.28 -29.16 0.22
C SER A 26 -20.35 -29.14 1.43
N GLU A 27 -19.04 -29.22 1.22
CA GLU A 27 -18.02 -29.36 2.27
C GLU A 27 -17.17 -28.10 2.44
N ILE A 28 -17.36 -27.10 1.58
CA ILE A 28 -16.60 -25.85 1.66
C ILE A 28 -17.16 -24.94 2.76
N ASP A 29 -16.26 -24.21 3.39
CA ASP A 29 -16.55 -23.23 4.42
C ASP A 29 -16.93 -21.88 3.78
N ILE A 30 -18.15 -21.79 3.24
CA ILE A 30 -18.61 -20.64 2.43
C ILE A 30 -18.46 -19.30 3.15
N ALA A 31 -18.75 -19.26 4.45
CA ALA A 31 -18.70 -18.02 5.23
C ALA A 31 -17.28 -17.45 5.32
N ASN A 32 -16.32 -18.29 5.73
CA ASN A 32 -14.92 -17.87 5.84
C ASN A 32 -14.29 -17.63 4.46
N ILE A 33 -14.67 -18.37 3.43
CA ILE A 33 -14.22 -18.10 2.05
C ILE A 33 -14.68 -16.73 1.56
N ALA A 34 -15.93 -16.35 1.84
CA ALA A 34 -16.45 -15.03 1.45
C ALA A 34 -15.68 -13.91 2.14
N GLU A 35 -15.42 -14.05 3.45
CA GLU A 35 -14.62 -13.11 4.23
C GLU A 35 -13.20 -12.95 3.67
N GLU A 36 -12.52 -14.06 3.38
CA GLU A 36 -11.18 -14.03 2.78
C GLU A 36 -11.16 -13.32 1.42
N ILE A 37 -12.17 -13.57 0.56
CA ILE A 37 -12.27 -12.91 -0.75
C ILE A 37 -12.46 -11.39 -0.59
N GLU A 38 -13.30 -10.96 0.35
CA GLU A 38 -13.48 -9.54 0.67
C GLU A 38 -12.18 -8.92 1.21
N ASP A 39 -11.42 -9.67 1.99
CA ASP A 39 -10.20 -9.22 2.63
C ASP A 39 -9.00 -9.15 1.68
N VAL A 40 -8.96 -9.97 0.61
CA VAL A 40 -7.95 -9.80 -0.46
C VAL A 40 -8.01 -8.38 -1.02
N GLY A 41 -9.21 -7.91 -1.40
CA GLY A 41 -9.37 -6.58 -1.98
C GLY A 41 -8.99 -5.45 -1.01
N LYS A 42 -9.31 -5.60 0.28
CA LYS A 42 -8.93 -4.63 1.32
C LYS A 42 -7.41 -4.61 1.52
N SER A 43 -6.77 -5.78 1.55
CA SER A 43 -5.33 -5.93 1.79
C SER A 43 -4.51 -5.31 0.65
N GLU A 44 -4.90 -5.56 -0.60
CA GLU A 44 -4.26 -4.96 -1.78
C GLU A 44 -4.31 -3.42 -1.76
N LYS A 45 -5.44 -2.85 -1.33
CA LYS A 45 -5.63 -1.39 -1.18
C LYS A 45 -4.81 -0.82 -0.02
N ARG A 46 -4.77 -1.51 1.13
CA ARG A 46 -3.96 -1.10 2.29
C ARG A 46 -2.47 -1.10 1.96
N GLU A 47 -2.01 -2.12 1.24
CA GLU A 47 -0.61 -2.22 0.81
C GLU A 47 -0.23 -1.08 -0.15
N LEU A 48 -1.10 -0.76 -1.10
CA LEU A 48 -0.91 0.39 -1.99
C LEU A 48 -0.80 1.70 -1.19
N ALA A 49 -1.72 1.91 -0.25
CA ALA A 49 -1.75 3.10 0.61
C ALA A 49 -0.47 3.22 1.45
N SER A 50 -0.07 2.13 2.12
CA SER A 50 1.14 2.06 2.94
C SER A 50 2.39 2.42 2.14
N ARG A 51 2.60 1.80 0.97
CA ARG A 51 3.75 2.09 0.11
C ARG A 51 3.75 3.53 -0.40
N MET A 52 2.58 4.05 -0.76
CA MET A 52 2.43 5.44 -1.21
C MET A 52 2.77 6.42 -0.08
N ALA A 53 2.24 6.20 1.13
CA ALA A 53 2.52 7.04 2.28
C ALA A 53 4.03 7.08 2.61
N VAL A 54 4.72 5.93 2.58
CA VAL A 54 6.18 5.86 2.81
C VAL A 54 6.95 6.62 1.72
N LEU A 55 6.56 6.49 0.46
CA LEU A 55 7.18 7.23 -0.65
C LEU A 55 7.01 8.74 -0.46
N LEU A 56 5.78 9.19 -0.22
CA LEU A 56 5.45 10.59 -0.01
C LEU A 56 6.19 11.17 1.20
N ALA A 57 6.24 10.46 2.32
CA ALA A 57 6.97 10.89 3.52
C ALA A 57 8.46 11.12 3.21
N HIS A 58 9.07 10.24 2.41
CA HIS A 58 10.46 10.41 2.00
C HIS A 58 10.67 11.54 1.00
N LEU A 59 9.71 11.80 0.10
CA LEU A 59 9.76 12.97 -0.79
C LEU A 59 9.59 14.27 0.00
N LEU A 60 8.73 14.29 1.02
CA LEU A 60 8.56 15.44 1.94
C LEU A 60 9.85 15.71 2.70
N LYS A 61 10.43 14.68 3.32
CA LYS A 61 11.74 14.77 3.97
C LYS A 61 12.82 15.25 3.01
N TRP A 62 12.82 14.75 1.77
CA TRP A 62 13.76 15.19 0.74
C TRP A 62 13.61 16.70 0.45
N LYS A 63 12.39 17.20 0.30
CA LYS A 63 12.12 18.62 0.05
C LYS A 63 12.52 19.51 1.24
N PHE A 64 12.06 19.17 2.44
CA PHE A 64 12.13 20.06 3.60
C PHE A 64 13.36 19.86 4.50
N GLN A 65 14.12 18.78 4.31
CA GLN A 65 15.38 18.52 5.04
C GLN A 65 16.56 18.34 4.08
N THR A 66 16.87 19.37 3.30
CA THR A 66 17.92 19.33 2.27
C THR A 66 19.29 18.87 2.79
N GLY A 67 19.66 19.26 4.02
CA GLY A 67 20.92 18.86 4.67
C GLY A 67 21.00 17.40 5.10
N ARG A 68 19.90 16.63 5.01
CA ARG A 68 19.85 15.18 5.33
C ARG A 68 19.63 14.30 4.10
N ARG A 69 19.58 14.89 2.90
CA ARG A 69 19.53 14.15 1.64
C ARG A 69 20.74 13.22 1.56
N GLY A 70 20.48 11.95 1.27
CA GLY A 70 21.52 10.93 1.25
C GLY A 70 21.09 9.65 0.55
N SER A 71 22.06 8.76 0.36
CA SER A 71 21.90 7.49 -0.36
C SER A 71 20.80 6.61 0.25
N SER A 72 20.62 6.63 1.58
CA SER A 72 19.57 5.84 2.23
C SER A 72 18.16 6.30 1.84
N TRP A 73 17.89 7.61 1.84
CA TRP A 73 16.58 8.13 1.44
C TRP A 73 16.33 7.93 -0.04
N GLN A 74 17.34 8.17 -0.87
CA GLN A 74 17.26 7.92 -2.31
C GLN A 74 16.93 6.45 -2.61
N ARG A 75 17.55 5.51 -1.87
CA ARG A 75 17.27 4.08 -1.98
C ARG A 75 15.82 3.77 -1.59
N THR A 76 15.32 4.31 -0.49
CA THR A 76 13.92 4.11 -0.08
C THR A 76 12.95 4.64 -1.14
N ILE A 77 13.17 5.85 -1.67
CA ILE A 77 12.33 6.44 -2.73
C ILE A 77 12.29 5.53 -3.96
N LYS A 78 13.46 5.09 -4.45
CA LYS A 78 13.56 4.19 -5.61
C LYS A 78 12.86 2.86 -5.36
N GLU A 79 13.05 2.28 -4.18
CA GLU A 79 12.45 0.99 -3.81
C GLU A 79 10.93 1.10 -3.77
N GLN A 80 10.37 2.12 -3.12
CA GLN A 80 8.92 2.28 -3.05
C GLN A 80 8.30 2.52 -4.42
N ARG A 81 8.93 3.33 -5.28
CA ARG A 81 8.45 3.51 -6.66
C ARG A 81 8.47 2.20 -7.45
N LYS A 82 9.54 1.41 -7.33
CA LYS A 82 9.64 0.11 -7.98
C LYS A 82 8.56 -0.86 -7.47
N ALA A 83 8.39 -0.93 -6.16
CA ALA A 83 7.40 -1.80 -5.52
C ALA A 83 5.97 -1.40 -5.91
N LEU A 84 5.64 -0.11 -5.90
CA LEU A 84 4.35 0.42 -6.37
C LEU A 84 4.11 0.03 -7.84
N ALA A 85 5.09 0.22 -8.72
CA ALA A 85 4.96 -0.13 -10.13
C ALA A 85 4.71 -1.64 -10.33
N LEU A 86 5.40 -2.50 -9.57
CA LEU A 86 5.18 -3.95 -9.60
C LEU A 86 3.81 -4.33 -9.05
N HIS A 87 3.39 -3.72 -7.93
CA HIS A 87 2.09 -3.96 -7.30
C HIS A 87 0.94 -3.60 -8.25
N ILE A 88 0.99 -2.42 -8.85
CA ILE A 88 0.01 -1.95 -9.83
C ILE A 88 0.01 -2.82 -11.09
N LYS A 89 1.16 -3.37 -11.49
CA LYS A 89 1.24 -4.32 -12.62
C LYS A 89 0.57 -5.66 -12.28
N GLY A 90 0.71 -6.13 -11.03
CA GLY A 90 0.07 -7.34 -10.52
C GLY A 90 -1.44 -7.18 -10.32
N THR A 91 -1.88 -5.99 -9.91
CA THR A 91 -3.29 -5.68 -9.60
C THR A 91 -3.75 -4.43 -10.38
N PRO A 92 -4.00 -4.54 -11.71
CA PRO A 92 -4.29 -3.38 -12.56
C PRO A 92 -5.52 -2.57 -12.17
N SER A 93 -6.49 -3.19 -11.48
CA SER A 93 -7.68 -2.52 -10.95
C SER A 93 -7.34 -1.43 -9.93
N LEU A 94 -6.17 -1.47 -9.29
CA LEU A 94 -5.71 -0.44 -8.37
C LEU A 94 -5.32 0.87 -9.05
N LYS A 95 -5.08 0.89 -10.37
CA LYS A 95 -4.68 2.10 -11.10
C LYS A 95 -5.69 3.24 -10.95
N THR A 96 -6.97 2.93 -10.90
CA THR A 96 -8.04 3.93 -10.76
C THR A 96 -7.96 4.67 -9.43
N THR A 97 -7.49 4.00 -8.37
CA THR A 97 -7.27 4.57 -7.03
C THR A 97 -6.27 5.73 -7.06
N LEU A 98 -5.31 5.72 -7.99
CA LEU A 98 -4.28 6.77 -8.09
C LEU A 98 -4.84 8.12 -8.55
N SER A 99 -6.08 8.15 -9.03
CA SER A 99 -6.80 9.36 -9.43
C SER A 99 -7.92 9.73 -8.45
N ASP A 100 -8.11 8.94 -7.40
CA ASP A 100 -9.12 9.18 -6.36
C ASP A 100 -8.61 10.25 -5.37
N ARG A 101 -9.32 11.37 -5.30
CA ARG A 101 -8.91 12.52 -4.48
C ARG A 101 -9.00 12.22 -2.98
N ASP A 102 -10.01 11.48 -2.55
CA ASP A 102 -10.19 11.17 -1.13
C ASP A 102 -9.10 10.21 -0.69
N TRP A 103 -8.75 9.24 -1.54
CA TRP A 103 -7.62 8.35 -1.29
C TRP A 103 -6.29 9.11 -1.22
N ILE A 104 -6.04 10.03 -2.17
CA ILE A 104 -4.82 10.86 -2.17
C ILE A 104 -4.72 11.67 -0.88
N ALA A 105 -5.82 12.28 -0.42
CA ALA A 105 -5.85 13.06 0.81
C ALA A 105 -5.48 12.21 2.04
N VAL A 106 -6.02 10.99 2.14
CA VAL A 106 -5.71 10.05 3.22
C VAL A 106 -4.23 9.67 3.24
N VAL A 107 -3.68 9.20 2.11
CA VAL A 107 -2.26 8.78 2.07
C VAL A 107 -1.31 9.95 2.22
N TRP A 108 -1.71 11.15 1.83
CA TRP A 108 -0.97 12.38 2.07
C TRP A 108 -0.90 12.72 3.56
N ALA A 109 -2.05 12.70 4.26
CA ALA A 109 -2.09 12.95 5.69
C ALA A 109 -1.23 11.96 6.48
N ASP A 110 -1.27 10.67 6.13
CA ASP A 110 -0.40 9.64 6.71
C ASP A 110 1.09 9.94 6.47
N ALA A 111 1.43 10.35 5.25
CA ALA A 111 2.80 10.72 4.88
C ALA A 111 3.32 11.95 5.65
N VAL A 112 2.47 12.98 5.80
CA VAL A 112 2.78 14.19 6.58
C VAL A 112 2.98 13.82 8.05
N SER A 113 2.09 13.01 8.63
CA SER A 113 2.23 12.55 10.01
C SER A 113 3.54 11.80 10.24
N SER A 114 3.88 10.86 9.34
CA SER A 114 5.15 10.12 9.40
C SER A 114 6.36 11.03 9.26
N ALA A 115 6.34 11.97 8.30
CA ALA A 115 7.42 12.92 8.10
C ALA A 115 7.58 13.85 9.32
N ALA A 116 6.49 14.39 9.87
CA ALA A 116 6.50 15.21 11.07
C ALA A 116 7.08 14.47 12.27
N GLN A 117 6.66 13.23 12.50
CA GLN A 117 7.18 12.42 13.61
C GLN A 117 8.68 12.15 13.51
N GLU A 118 9.19 11.82 12.32
CA GLU A 118 10.61 11.50 12.13
C GLU A 118 11.51 12.73 12.09
N THR A 119 10.99 13.86 11.60
CA THR A 119 11.78 15.08 11.39
C THR A 119 11.65 16.10 12.51
N GLN A 120 10.57 16.00 13.30
CA GLN A 120 10.14 17.00 14.28
C GLN A 120 9.89 18.39 13.66
N LEU A 121 9.49 18.42 12.38
CA LEU A 121 9.11 19.64 11.66
C LEU A 121 7.60 19.76 11.54
N ASP A 122 7.11 21.00 11.50
CA ASP A 122 5.70 21.36 11.34
C ASP A 122 5.50 22.34 10.17
N VAL A 123 6.19 22.07 9.05
CA VAL A 123 6.21 22.93 7.85
C VAL A 123 5.59 22.26 6.62
N PHE A 124 5.00 21.08 6.83
CA PHE A 124 4.47 20.27 5.73
C PHE A 124 3.10 20.81 5.29
N PRO A 125 2.82 20.87 3.98
CA PRO A 125 1.54 21.36 3.49
C PRO A 125 0.40 20.38 3.79
N GLU A 126 -0.78 20.94 4.07
CA GLU A 126 -2.00 20.18 4.36
C GLU A 126 -2.47 19.35 3.15
N ASP A 127 -2.32 19.90 1.95
CA ASP A 127 -2.69 19.25 0.69
C ASP A 127 -1.47 18.74 -0.10
N CYS A 128 -1.70 17.72 -0.93
CA CYS A 128 -0.69 17.18 -1.82
C CYS A 128 -0.22 18.23 -2.84
N ILE A 129 1.07 18.56 -2.79
CA ILE A 129 1.71 19.58 -3.65
C ILE A 129 2.32 19.02 -4.95
N TRP A 130 2.16 17.72 -5.21
CA TRP A 130 2.73 17.06 -6.38
C TRP A 130 1.68 16.28 -7.15
N GLU A 131 1.82 16.26 -8.47
CA GLU A 131 1.00 15.39 -9.30
C GLU A 131 1.44 13.93 -9.15
N MET A 132 0.48 13.01 -9.29
CA MET A 132 0.74 11.56 -9.18
C MET A 132 1.81 11.08 -10.18
N GLY A 133 1.86 11.67 -11.38
CA GLY A 133 2.90 11.39 -12.37
C GLY A 133 4.30 11.78 -11.88
N GLN A 134 4.43 12.88 -11.15
CA GLN A 134 5.70 13.30 -10.54
C GLN A 134 6.08 12.35 -9.40
N ILE A 135 5.15 12.05 -8.50
CA ILE A 135 5.38 11.17 -7.35
C ILE A 135 5.94 9.82 -7.81
N LEU A 136 5.36 9.23 -8.86
CA LEU A 136 5.73 7.91 -9.39
C LEU A 136 6.93 7.93 -10.35
N SER A 137 7.33 9.11 -10.86
CA SER A 137 8.46 9.24 -11.78
C SER A 137 9.79 8.91 -11.11
N GLN A 138 10.62 8.08 -11.74
CA GLN A 138 11.94 7.70 -11.20
C GLN A 138 12.91 8.88 -11.09
N GLU A 139 12.74 9.87 -11.96
CA GLU A 139 13.61 11.05 -12.08
C GLU A 139 13.18 12.20 -11.17
N PHE A 140 12.00 12.12 -10.56
CA PHE A 140 11.49 13.21 -9.73
C PHE A 140 12.12 13.19 -8.34
N TYR A 141 12.81 14.28 -8.00
CA TYR A 141 13.24 14.62 -6.65
C TYR A 141 12.91 16.10 -6.42
N PRO A 142 12.10 16.44 -5.42
CA PRO A 142 11.67 17.82 -5.22
C PRO A 142 12.85 18.70 -4.81
N GLU A 143 12.91 19.90 -5.37
CA GLU A 143 13.88 20.94 -4.97
C GLU A 143 13.55 21.52 -3.59
#